data_AF-A0A1I0SJU7-F1
#
_entry.id   AF-A0A1I0SJU7-F1
#
_cell.length_a   1.000
_cell.length_b   1.000
_cell.length_c   1.000
_cell.angle_alpha   90.00
_cell.angle_beta   90.00
_cell.angle_gamma   90.00
#
_symmetry.space_group_name_H-M   'P 1'
#
loop_
_entity.id
_entity.type
_entity.pdbx_description
1 polymer ?
#
loop_
_entity_poly.entity_id
_entity_poly.type
_entity_poly.pdbx_seq_one_letter_code
_entity_poly.pdbx_strand_id
1 'polypeptide(L)'
;MFLSHTIDYRYDIPSRLKAYRSRLGAAGKQWQFVWGAKELVYAMAQKDYLVSVNEDKAAAGGYVHQGYLVLIDKHRRVREAYDGTKQDQVEKLMADMDILLKEK
;
A
#
# COMPACT_ATOMS: atom_id res chain seq x y z
N MET A 1 10.48 1.14 5.53
CA MET A 1 9.85 -0.19 5.30
C MET A 1 8.60 0.05 4.47
N PHE A 2 8.35 -0.79 3.47
CA PHE A 2 7.17 -0.75 2.61
C PHE A 2 6.21 -1.87 3.00
N LEU A 3 4.91 -1.55 2.99
CA LEU A 3 3.83 -2.51 3.15
C LEU A 3 2.89 -2.39 1.95
N SER A 4 2.61 -3.51 1.29
CA SER A 4 1.58 -3.60 0.25
C SER A 4 0.48 -4.52 0.72
N HIS A 5 -0.68 -3.95 1.04
CA HIS A 5 -1.86 -4.71 1.44
C HIS A 5 -2.65 -5.08 0.18
N THR A 6 -2.91 -6.38 -0.02
CA THR A 6 -3.77 -6.79 -1.13
C THR A 6 -5.24 -6.47 -0.83
N ILE A 7 -5.98 -5.99 -1.82
CA ILE A 7 -7.44 -5.83 -1.76
C ILE A 7 -8.19 -7.07 -2.24
N ASP A 8 -7.50 -7.97 -2.95
CA ASP A 8 -8.03 -9.25 -3.40
C ASP A 8 -7.73 -10.32 -2.34
N TYR A 9 -8.45 -10.21 -1.22
CA TYR A 9 -8.33 -11.11 -0.07
C TYR A 9 -8.67 -12.57 -0.39
N ARG A 10 -9.27 -12.88 -1.55
CA ARG A 10 -9.62 -14.26 -1.94
C ARG A 10 -8.50 -14.90 -2.75
N TYR A 11 -7.96 -14.17 -3.70
CA TYR A 11 -6.93 -14.69 -4.60
C TYR A 11 -5.53 -14.56 -4.01
N ASP A 12 -5.19 -13.42 -3.40
CA ASP A 12 -3.83 -13.08 -2.98
C ASP A 12 -3.44 -13.68 -1.62
N ILE A 13 -3.64 -14.98 -1.44
CA ILE A 13 -3.21 -15.69 -0.23
C ILE A 13 -1.68 -15.60 -0.03
N PRO A 14 -1.16 -15.78 1.20
CA PRO A 14 0.26 -15.56 1.51
C PRO A 14 1.26 -16.30 0.60
N SER A 15 0.94 -17.51 0.15
CA SER A 15 1.79 -18.28 -0.76
C SER A 15 1.93 -17.61 -2.14
N ARG A 16 0.84 -17.04 -2.67
CA ARG A 16 0.82 -16.30 -3.94
C ARG A 16 1.53 -14.96 -3.82
N LEU A 17 1.30 -14.21 -2.75
CA LEU A 17 2.03 -12.97 -2.48
C LEU A 17 3.54 -13.21 -2.34
N LYS A 18 3.95 -14.31 -1.71
CA LYS A 18 5.37 -14.70 -1.61
C LYS A 18 5.98 -15.01 -2.98
N ALA A 19 5.27 -15.71 -3.85
CA ALA A 19 5.72 -15.95 -5.22
C ALA A 19 5.79 -14.65 -6.03
N TYR A 20 4.76 -13.80 -5.89
CA TYR A 20 4.68 -12.51 -6.58
C TYR A 20 5.84 -11.58 -6.20
N ARG A 21 6.08 -11.35 -4.91
CA ARG A 21 7.19 -10.49 -4.46
C ARG A 21 8.56 -11.01 -4.90
N SER A 22 8.72 -12.33 -5.02
CA SER A 22 9.96 -12.94 -5.48
C SER A 22 10.21 -12.64 -6.96
N ARG A 23 9.17 -12.72 -7.79
CA ARG A 23 9.22 -12.34 -9.21
C ARG A 23 9.47 -10.85 -9.43
N LEU A 24 8.97 -10.01 -8.52
CA LEU A 24 9.19 -8.56 -8.54
C LEU A 24 10.61 -8.15 -8.09
N GLY A 25 11.43 -9.08 -7.59
CA GLY A 25 12.73 -8.76 -6.98
C GLY A 25 12.63 -8.14 -5.57
N ALA A 26 11.43 -8.15 -4.97
CA ALA A 26 11.13 -7.58 -3.65
C ALA A 26 11.15 -8.63 -2.52
N ALA A 27 12.06 -9.62 -2.61
CA ALA A 27 12.11 -10.73 -1.64
C ALA A 27 12.77 -10.37 -0.29
N GLY A 28 13.30 -9.15 -0.15
CA GLY A 28 14.00 -8.69 1.05
C GLY A 28 13.10 -8.40 2.26
N LYS A 29 13.71 -7.90 3.33
CA LYS A 29 12.99 -7.51 4.57
C LYS A 29 12.33 -6.13 4.48
N GLN A 30 12.74 -5.29 3.52
CA GLN A 30 12.28 -3.91 3.42
C GLN A 30 10.87 -3.75 2.87
N TRP A 31 10.37 -4.70 2.07
CA TRP A 31 9.04 -4.65 1.45
C TRP A 31 8.25 -5.92 1.77
N GLN A 32 7.19 -5.78 2.55
CA GLN A 32 6.29 -6.88 2.89
C GLN A 32 4.97 -6.75 2.14
N PHE A 33 4.46 -7.90 1.69
CA PHE A 33 3.15 -8.03 1.06
C PHE A 33 2.24 -8.70 2.08
N VAL A 34 1.11 -8.03 2.38
CA VAL A 34 0.28 -8.32 3.54
C VAL A 34 -1.10 -8.76 3.05
N TRP A 35 -1.56 -9.89 3.59
CA TRP A 35 -2.89 -10.44 3.37
C TRP A 35 -3.69 -10.40 4.67
N GLY A 36 -5.01 -10.26 4.56
CA GLY A 36 -5.94 -10.31 5.70
C GLY A 36 -7.39 -10.48 5.26
N ALA A 37 -8.28 -10.68 6.22
CA ALA A 37 -9.72 -10.70 5.97
C ALA A 37 -10.21 -9.38 5.36
N LYS A 38 -11.24 -9.46 4.50
CA LYS A 38 -11.80 -8.31 3.78
C LYS A 38 -12.11 -7.15 4.71
N GLU A 39 -12.83 -7.42 5.79
CA GLU A 39 -13.33 -6.43 6.74
C GLU A 39 -12.18 -5.65 7.37
N LEU A 40 -11.07 -6.32 7.68
CA LEU A 40 -9.88 -5.70 8.28
C LEU A 40 -9.12 -4.85 7.25
N VAL A 41 -8.87 -5.40 6.06
CA VAL A 41 -8.12 -4.68 5.02
C VAL A 41 -8.90 -3.45 4.53
N TYR A 42 -10.21 -3.60 4.31
CA TYR A 42 -11.04 -2.52 3.78
C TYR A 42 -11.25 -1.44 4.84
N ALA A 43 -11.45 -1.83 6.11
CA ALA A 43 -11.52 -0.86 7.19
C ALA A 43 -10.19 -0.10 7.36
N MET A 44 -9.05 -0.79 7.29
CA MET A 44 -7.74 -0.15 7.37
C MET A 44 -7.53 0.85 6.22
N ALA A 45 -7.80 0.43 4.99
CA ALA A 45 -7.69 1.29 3.82
C ALA A 45 -8.53 2.57 3.99
N GLN A 46 -9.82 2.42 4.31
CA GLN A 46 -10.76 3.54 4.35
C GLN A 46 -10.62 4.43 5.60
N LYS A 47 -10.36 3.84 6.77
CA LYS A 47 -10.37 4.56 8.07
C LYS A 47 -9.00 5.00 8.53
N ASP A 48 -7.97 4.19 8.27
CA ASP A 48 -6.62 4.44 8.80
C ASP A 48 -5.73 5.10 7.74
N TYR A 49 -5.79 4.62 6.49
CA TYR A 49 -5.01 5.18 5.39
C TYR A 49 -5.76 6.24 4.57
N LEU A 50 -7.07 6.40 4.83
CA LEU A 50 -7.93 7.37 4.15
C LEU A 50 -7.96 7.20 2.62
N VAL A 51 -7.85 5.96 2.14
CA VAL A 51 -7.93 5.59 0.72
C VAL A 51 -9.18 4.78 0.43
N SER A 52 -9.79 5.03 -0.73
CA SER A 52 -11.00 4.32 -1.15
C SER A 52 -10.67 2.92 -1.70
N VAL A 53 -11.45 1.92 -1.29
CA VAL A 53 -11.45 0.56 -1.84
C VAL A 53 -12.87 0.02 -1.84
N ASN A 54 -13.28 -0.64 -2.93
CA ASN A 54 -14.58 -1.29 -3.10
C ASN A 54 -14.48 -2.50 -4.05
N GLU A 55 -15.43 -3.43 -3.93
CA GLU A 55 -15.67 -4.46 -4.93
C GLU A 55 -16.56 -3.88 -6.05
N ASP A 56 -16.17 -4.06 -7.30
CA ASP A 56 -16.94 -3.67 -8.47
C ASP A 56 -16.80 -4.74 -9.56
N LYS A 57 -17.90 -5.45 -9.84
CA LYS A 57 -17.91 -6.54 -10.83
C LYS A 57 -17.66 -6.06 -12.26
N ALA A 58 -17.90 -4.78 -12.54
CA ALA A 58 -17.62 -4.19 -13.85
C ALA A 58 -16.13 -3.81 -14.01
N ALA A 59 -15.39 -3.67 -12.90
CA ALA A 59 -13.96 -3.38 -12.93
C ALA A 59 -13.15 -4.62 -13.32
N ALA A 60 -12.03 -4.39 -14.01
CA ALA A 60 -11.06 -5.44 -14.31
C ALA A 60 -10.53 -6.04 -12.99
N GLY A 61 -10.69 -7.35 -12.82
CA GLY A 61 -10.33 -8.05 -11.58
C GLY A 61 -11.37 -7.97 -10.46
N GLY A 62 -12.47 -7.22 -10.62
CA GLY A 62 -13.57 -7.18 -9.67
C GLY A 62 -13.42 -6.18 -8.51
N TYR A 63 -12.39 -5.33 -8.55
CA TYR A 63 -12.05 -4.40 -7.47
C TYR A 63 -11.66 -3.02 -8.00
N VAL A 64 -12.00 -1.98 -7.24
CA VAL A 64 -11.57 -0.60 -7.47
C VAL A 64 -10.92 -0.08 -6.21
N HIS A 65 -9.74 0.53 -6.33
CA HIS A 65 -9.07 1.18 -5.23
C HIS A 65 -8.24 2.38 -5.69
N GLN A 66 -7.96 3.30 -4.77
CA GLN A 66 -6.95 4.33 -4.99
C GLN A 66 -5.56 3.71 -4.81
N GLY A 67 -4.69 3.89 -5.81
CA GLY A 67 -3.35 3.31 -5.88
C GLY A 67 -2.25 4.16 -5.23
N TYR A 68 -2.57 4.94 -4.20
CA TYR A 68 -1.61 5.87 -3.60
C TYR A 68 -0.52 5.16 -2.79
N LEU A 69 0.68 5.76 -2.80
CA LEU A 69 1.70 5.53 -1.78
C LEU A 69 1.38 6.44 -0.60
N VAL A 70 1.16 5.87 0.58
CA VAL A 70 0.80 6.64 1.79
C VAL A 70 2.00 6.67 2.73
N LEU A 71 2.48 7.86 3.08
CA LEU A 71 3.62 8.04 3.97
C LEU A 71 3.16 8.09 5.42
N ILE A 72 3.64 7.14 6.22
CA ILE A 72 3.31 6.98 7.64
C ILE A 72 4.55 7.26 8.48
N ASP A 73 4.43 8.13 9.48
CA ASP A 73 5.53 8.42 10.41
C ASP A 73 5.65 7.39 11.56
N LYS A 74 6.71 7.52 12.37
CA LYS A 74 6.98 6.63 13.51
C LYS A 74 5.93 6.70 14.64
N HIS A 75 5.11 7.74 14.65
CA HIS A 75 3.97 7.90 15.56
C HIS A 75 2.67 7.35 14.97
N ARG A 76 2.75 6.64 13.84
CA ARG A 76 1.62 6.05 13.09
C ARG A 76 0.66 7.10 12.54
N ARG A 77 1.16 8.28 12.19
CA ARG A 77 0.35 9.34 11.57
C ARG A 77 0.53 9.31 10.06
N VAL A 78 -0.57 9.44 9.33
CA VAL A 78 -0.55 9.73 7.89
C VAL A 78 0.01 11.13 7.71
N ARG A 79 1.02 11.27 6.86
CA ARG A 79 1.65 12.55 6.53
C ARG A 79 1.13 13.08 5.20
N GLU A 80 1.04 12.21 4.19
CA GLU A 80 0.60 12.57 2.84
C GLU A 80 0.33 11.28 2.03
N ALA A 81 -0.45 11.40 0.95
CA ALA A 81 -0.64 10.37 -0.07
C ALA A 81 -0.11 10.86 -1.43
N TYR A 82 0.60 10.00 -2.16
CA TYR A 82 1.29 10.32 -3.41
C TYR A 82 0.85 9.39 -4.53
N ASP A 83 0.66 9.93 -5.73
CA ASP A 83 0.42 9.14 -6.93
C ASP A 83 1.74 8.57 -7.46
N GLY A 84 1.98 7.27 -7.22
CA GLY A 84 3.21 6.59 -7.63
C GLY A 84 3.39 6.47 -9.15
N THR A 85 2.42 6.89 -9.95
CA THR A 85 2.51 6.92 -11.43
C THR A 85 2.97 8.28 -11.96
N LYS A 86 3.09 9.29 -11.09
CA LYS A 86 3.50 10.65 -11.43
C LYS A 86 4.88 10.96 -10.87
N GLN A 87 5.81 11.36 -11.74
CA GLN A 87 7.20 11.58 -11.37
C GLN A 87 7.37 12.67 -10.30
N ASP A 88 6.66 13.80 -10.42
CA ASP A 88 6.70 14.91 -9.47
C ASP A 88 6.24 14.47 -8.06
N GLN A 89 5.25 13.59 -7.99
CA GLN A 89 4.75 13.04 -6.72
C GLN A 89 5.75 12.07 -6.09
N VAL A 90 6.44 11.27 -6.90
CA VAL A 90 7.50 10.37 -6.43
C VAL A 90 8.70 11.17 -5.91
N GLU A 91 9.12 12.21 -6.62
CA GLU A 91 10.20 13.11 -6.16
C GLU A 91 9.85 13.77 -4.84
N LYS A 92 8.61 14.26 -4.70
CA LYS A 92 8.11 14.83 -3.45
C LYS A 92 8.10 13.80 -2.31
N LEU A 93 7.60 12.58 -2.55
CA LEU A 93 7.62 11.49 -1.56
C LEU A 93 9.04 11.24 -1.03
N MET A 94 10.03 11.19 -1.92
CA MET A 94 11.42 10.97 -1.52
C MET A 94 11.96 12.12 -0.65
N ALA A 95 11.66 13.37 -1.01
CA ALA A 95 12.04 14.54 -0.22
C ALA A 95 11.37 14.56 1.16
N ASP A 96 10.09 14.25 1.23
CA ASP A 96 9.33 14.20 2.48
C ASP A 96 9.82 13.05 3.39
N MET A 97 10.21 11.91 2.81
CA MET A 97 10.85 10.82 3.55
C MET A 97 12.16 11.28 4.21
N ASP A 98 13.01 12.03 3.51
CA ASP A 98 14.27 12.57 4.06
C ASP A 98 14.04 13.56 5.22
N ILE A 99 12.93 14.29 5.19
CA ILE A 99 12.51 15.16 6.29
C ILE A 99 12.07 14.31 7.49
N LEU A 100 11.19 13.32 7.28
CA LEU A 100 10.68 12.46 8.35
C LEU A 100 11.78 11.67 9.06
N LEU A 101 12.80 11.21 8.32
CA LEU A 101 13.93 10.51 8.91
C LEU A 101 14.75 11.38 9.88
N LYS A 102 14.63 12.70 9.79
CA LYS A 102 15.29 13.66 10.70
C LYS A 102 14.40 14.07 11.88
N GLU A 103 13.11 13.71 11.89
CA GLU A 103 12.19 14.03 12.98
C GLU A 103 12.52 13.22 14.25
N LYS A 104 12.52 13.88 15.41
CA LYS A 104 12.82 13.29 16.72
C LYS A 104 11.62 12.70 17.43
#